data_AF-A0A517VNK7-F1
#
_entry.id   AF-A0A517VNK7-F1
#
_cell.length_a   1.000
_cell.length_b   1.000
_cell.length_c   1.000
_cell.angle_alpha   90.00
_cell.angle_beta   90.00
_cell.angle_gamma   90.00
#
_symmetry.space_group_name_H-M   'P 1'
#
loop_
_entity.id
_entity.type
_entity.pdbx_description
1 polymer ?
#
loop_
_entity_poly.entity_id
_entity_poly.type
_entity_poly.pdbx_seq_one_letter_code
_entity_poly.pdbx_strand_id
1 'polypeptide(L)'
;MIETPDQPLFRPQSRLQNQCATVVVWLMAGLVSSLFVWLLGDILWHGIGQLSWGFLTEPPRNAGRAGGIGPIIVSTLLILTVCMAAALPLGVGTAVFLAEFTPIENLFGRMVRRSLDVLAGVPSIVFGLFGNAFFCVYLGMGFSILSGGLTLACMVLPILIRSTEEGLRSVPHEYRLGAAALGISRTTTLIHLLLPAAMPGLIVGLVLGIGRALAETAALIFTSGYVDRMPSSLMDSGRSLSIHIFDLSMNVAGGDPNAYASALILIIMLIVINVVASWTASRWLHRRIFTI
;
A
#
# COMPACT_ATOMS: atom_id res chain seq x y z
N MET A 1 -36.21 35.06 29.36
CA MET A 1 -35.35 34.69 28.22
C MET A 1 -35.79 33.28 27.85
N ILE A 2 -36.51 33.16 26.73
CA ILE A 2 -37.42 32.05 26.43
C ILE A 2 -36.63 30.83 25.96
N GLU A 3 -36.80 29.69 26.64
CA GLU A 3 -36.40 28.36 26.16
C GLU A 3 -37.05 28.09 24.80
N THR A 4 -36.24 27.82 23.77
CA THR A 4 -36.75 27.32 22.49
C THR A 4 -36.76 25.79 22.55
N PRO A 5 -37.89 25.13 22.24
CA PRO A 5 -38.05 23.71 22.42
C PRO A 5 -37.21 22.92 21.40
N ASP A 6 -36.64 21.82 21.89
CA ASP A 6 -35.87 20.82 21.15
C ASP A 6 -36.50 20.49 19.79
N GLN A 7 -35.95 21.05 18.71
CA GLN A 7 -36.25 20.54 17.38
C GLN A 7 -35.62 19.15 17.26
N PRO A 8 -36.39 18.09 16.92
CA PRO A 8 -35.81 16.78 16.70
C PRO A 8 -34.79 16.89 15.55
N LEU A 9 -33.53 16.54 15.84
CA LEU A 9 -32.40 16.64 14.92
C LEU A 9 -32.62 15.86 13.60
N PHE A 10 -33.56 14.92 13.60
CA PHE A 10 -34.00 14.14 12.45
C PHE A 10 -35.46 14.42 12.12
N ARG A 11 -35.73 14.98 10.94
CA ARG A 11 -37.07 15.00 10.38
C ARG A 11 -37.49 13.56 10.07
N PRO A 12 -38.70 13.11 10.48
CA PRO A 12 -39.16 11.76 10.18
C PRO A 12 -39.28 11.59 8.66
N GLN A 13 -38.29 10.95 8.04
CA GLN A 13 -38.36 10.55 6.64
C GLN A 13 -39.42 9.47 6.49
N SER A 14 -40.16 9.51 5.39
CA SER A 14 -41.21 8.50 5.13
C SER A 14 -40.56 7.11 5.04
N ARG A 15 -41.23 6.08 5.59
CA ARG A 15 -40.74 4.69 5.56
C ARG A 15 -40.39 4.23 4.14
N LEU A 16 -41.13 4.73 3.14
CA LEU A 16 -40.88 4.49 1.72
C LEU A 16 -39.56 5.10 1.22
N GLN A 17 -39.22 6.33 1.62
CA GLN A 17 -37.93 6.95 1.26
C GLN A 17 -36.75 6.16 1.84
N ASN A 18 -36.85 5.71 3.09
CA ASN A 18 -35.81 4.89 3.73
C ASN A 18 -35.65 3.53 3.04
N GLN A 19 -36.77 2.88 2.67
CA GLN A 19 -36.76 1.62 1.93
C GLN A 19 -36.17 1.79 0.54
N CYS A 20 -36.56 2.82 -0.22
CA CYS A 20 -35.99 3.11 -1.53
C CYS A 20 -34.48 3.39 -1.44
N ALA A 21 -34.04 4.23 -0.49
CA ALA A 21 -32.63 4.52 -0.30
C ALA A 21 -31.83 3.25 0.03
N THR A 22 -32.39 2.38 0.89
CA THR A 22 -31.75 1.11 1.27
C THR A 22 -31.66 0.16 0.08
N VAL A 23 -32.73 0.00 -0.70
CA VAL A 23 -32.73 -0.82 -1.93
C VAL A 23 -31.69 -0.31 -2.92
N VAL A 24 -31.61 1.00 -3.14
CA VAL A 24 -30.61 1.60 -4.04
C VAL A 24 -29.18 1.33 -3.56
N VAL A 25 -28.91 1.47 -2.26
CA VAL A 25 -27.59 1.16 -1.67
C VAL A 25 -27.23 -0.31 -1.86
N TRP A 26 -28.16 -1.24 -1.61
CA TRP A 26 -27.93 -2.68 -1.80
C TRP A 26 -27.74 -3.06 -3.27
N LEU A 27 -28.47 -2.44 -4.20
CA LEU A 27 -28.29 -2.65 -5.63
C LEU A 27 -26.91 -2.17 -6.10
N MET A 28 -26.46 -0.99 -5.64
CA MET A 28 -25.13 -0.48 -5.96
C MET A 28 -24.03 -1.37 -5.39
N ALA A 29 -24.15 -1.79 -4.13
CA ALA A 29 -23.21 -2.72 -3.51
C ALA A 29 -23.17 -4.06 -4.26
N GLY A 30 -24.34 -4.62 -4.59
CA GLY A 30 -24.46 -5.86 -5.36
C GLY A 30 -23.84 -5.77 -6.74
N LEU A 31 -24.05 -4.66 -7.46
CA LEU A 31 -23.44 -4.41 -8.77
C LEU A 31 -21.91 -4.37 -8.69
N VAL A 32 -21.36 -3.57 -7.77
CA VAL A 32 -19.91 -3.43 -7.60
C VAL A 32 -19.29 -4.77 -7.19
N SER A 33 -19.88 -5.47 -6.23
CA SER A 33 -19.41 -6.80 -5.80
C SER A 33 -19.51 -7.83 -6.93
N SER A 34 -20.59 -7.83 -7.71
CA SER A 34 -20.74 -8.74 -8.85
C SER A 34 -19.69 -8.49 -9.92
N LEU A 35 -19.39 -7.23 -10.27
CA LEU A 35 -18.37 -6.89 -11.24
C LEU A 35 -16.98 -7.32 -10.76
N PHE A 36 -16.67 -7.11 -9.48
CA PHE A 36 -15.41 -7.54 -8.88
C PHE A 36 -15.25 -9.07 -8.89
N VAL A 37 -16.30 -9.81 -8.48
CA VAL A 37 -16.30 -11.27 -8.50
C VAL A 37 -16.19 -11.79 -9.93
N TRP A 38 -16.86 -11.17 -10.89
CA TRP A 38 -16.75 -11.52 -12.30
C TRP A 38 -15.32 -11.32 -12.82
N LEU A 39 -14.69 -10.19 -12.52
CA LEU A 39 -13.30 -9.90 -12.93
C LEU A 39 -12.30 -10.89 -12.30
N LEU A 40 -12.46 -11.21 -11.00
CA LEU A 40 -11.65 -12.26 -10.37
C LEU A 40 -11.89 -13.62 -11.01
N GLY A 41 -13.14 -13.95 -11.31
CA GLY A 41 -13.52 -15.18 -12.00
C GLY A 41 -12.89 -15.31 -13.38
N ASP A 42 -12.86 -14.22 -14.16
CA ASP A 42 -12.25 -14.17 -15.49
C ASP A 42 -10.74 -14.42 -15.42
N ILE A 43 -10.04 -13.74 -14.50
CA ILE A 43 -8.60 -13.93 -14.29
C ILE A 43 -8.29 -15.35 -13.82
N LEU A 44 -9.10 -15.90 -12.91
CA LEU A 44 -8.92 -17.27 -12.42
C LEU A 44 -9.13 -18.29 -13.54
N TRP A 45 -10.20 -18.15 -14.32
CA TRP A 45 -10.55 -19.09 -15.38
C TRP A 45 -9.50 -19.17 -16.47
N HIS A 46 -9.05 -18.01 -16.98
CA HIS A 46 -8.04 -17.94 -18.04
C HIS A 46 -6.61 -18.13 -17.53
N GLY A 47 -6.32 -17.73 -16.29
CA GLY A 47 -4.98 -17.79 -15.71
C GLY A 47 -4.58 -19.19 -15.23
N ILE A 48 -5.51 -19.97 -14.64
CA ILE A 48 -5.16 -21.23 -13.98
C ILE A 48 -4.65 -22.29 -14.96
N GLY A 49 -5.16 -22.30 -16.20
CA GLY A 49 -4.75 -23.26 -17.23
C GLY A 49 -3.30 -23.11 -17.70
N GLN A 50 -2.69 -21.94 -17.46
CA GLN A 50 -1.31 -21.64 -17.84
C GLN A 50 -0.33 -21.79 -16.65
N LEU A 51 -0.84 -22.00 -15.44
CA LEU A 51 -0.01 -22.18 -14.26
C LEU A 51 0.70 -23.53 -14.31
N SER A 52 2.02 -23.48 -14.44
CA SER A 52 2.89 -24.63 -14.30
C SER A 52 4.08 -24.28 -13.41
N TRP A 53 4.75 -25.29 -12.87
CA TRP A 53 5.99 -25.05 -12.12
C TRP A 53 7.05 -24.32 -12.99
N GLY A 54 7.15 -24.70 -14.26
CA GLY A 54 8.01 -24.03 -15.23
C GLY A 54 7.65 -22.55 -15.41
N PHE A 55 6.35 -22.21 -15.46
CA PHE A 55 5.93 -20.81 -15.53
C PHE A 55 6.40 -19.98 -14.34
N LEU A 56 6.51 -20.55 -13.14
CA LEU A 56 6.98 -19.80 -11.96
C LEU A 56 8.50 -19.66 -11.89
N THR A 57 9.26 -20.63 -12.41
CA THR A 57 10.72 -20.68 -12.21
C THR A 57 11.53 -20.27 -13.43
N GLU A 58 11.03 -20.51 -14.63
CA GLU A 58 11.77 -20.25 -15.87
C GLU A 58 11.77 -18.75 -16.22
N PRO A 59 12.78 -18.29 -16.97
CA PRO A 59 12.79 -16.95 -17.52
C PRO A 59 11.78 -16.79 -18.67
N PRO A 60 11.33 -15.56 -18.96
CA PRO A 60 10.50 -15.29 -20.13
C PRO A 60 11.24 -15.61 -21.43
N ARG A 61 10.51 -16.12 -22.43
CA ARG A 61 10.99 -16.41 -23.78
C ARG A 61 10.01 -15.88 -24.81
N ASN A 62 10.48 -15.67 -26.05
CA ASN A 62 9.65 -15.19 -27.16
C ASN A 62 8.86 -13.91 -26.84
N ALA A 63 9.53 -12.93 -26.22
CA ALA A 63 8.93 -11.69 -25.70
C ALA A 63 7.83 -11.94 -24.64
N GLY A 64 7.99 -12.98 -23.82
CA GLY A 64 7.05 -13.35 -22.77
C GLY A 64 5.87 -14.20 -23.23
N ARG A 65 5.78 -14.57 -24.51
CA ARG A 65 4.74 -15.52 -25.01
C ARG A 65 4.96 -16.96 -24.53
N ALA A 66 6.19 -17.29 -24.15
CA ALA A 66 6.56 -18.63 -23.67
C ALA A 66 7.55 -18.51 -22.50
N GLY A 67 7.84 -19.64 -21.85
CA GLY A 67 8.70 -19.66 -20.66
C GLY A 67 7.93 -19.28 -19.39
N GLY A 68 8.60 -18.65 -18.44
CA GLY A 68 8.04 -18.29 -17.14
C GLY A 68 8.28 -16.84 -16.73
N ILE A 69 7.98 -16.54 -15.47
CA ILE A 69 8.03 -15.21 -14.85
C ILE A 69 8.96 -15.17 -13.64
N GLY A 70 9.81 -16.19 -13.45
CA GLY A 70 10.67 -16.31 -12.25
C GLY A 70 11.51 -15.06 -11.96
N PRO A 71 12.30 -14.55 -12.94
CA PRO A 71 13.02 -13.29 -12.80
C PRO A 71 12.15 -12.09 -12.41
N ILE A 72 10.93 -12.02 -12.95
CA ILE A 72 10.00 -10.89 -12.78
C ILE A 72 9.41 -10.91 -11.37
N ILE A 73 9.10 -12.10 -10.83
CA ILE A 73 8.70 -12.27 -9.43
C ILE A 73 9.82 -11.76 -8.52
N VAL A 74 11.07 -12.18 -8.78
CA VAL A 74 12.24 -11.74 -7.99
C VAL A 74 12.41 -10.22 -8.06
N SER A 75 12.40 -9.63 -9.25
CA SER A 75 12.47 -8.17 -9.42
C SER A 75 11.36 -7.44 -8.68
N THR A 76 10.12 -7.94 -8.74
CA THR A 76 8.97 -7.33 -8.04
C THR A 76 9.15 -7.37 -6.52
N LEU A 77 9.60 -8.50 -5.98
CA LEU A 77 9.86 -8.64 -4.54
C LEU A 77 11.02 -7.74 -4.09
N LEU A 78 12.09 -7.62 -4.89
CA LEU A 78 13.21 -6.73 -4.57
C LEU A 78 12.78 -5.25 -4.59
N ILE A 79 12.00 -4.83 -5.59
CA ILE A 79 11.44 -3.46 -5.65
C ILE A 79 10.58 -3.19 -4.42
N LEU A 80 9.67 -4.11 -4.06
CA LEU A 80 8.82 -3.97 -2.88
C LEU A 80 9.65 -3.93 -1.59
N THR A 81 10.69 -4.74 -1.49
CA THR A 81 11.58 -4.78 -0.32
C THR A 81 12.29 -3.44 -0.14
N VAL A 82 12.86 -2.88 -1.21
CA VAL A 82 13.47 -1.54 -1.17
C VAL A 82 12.44 -0.49 -0.77
N CYS A 83 11.24 -0.55 -1.37
CA CYS A 83 10.15 0.37 -1.07
C CYS A 83 9.80 0.36 0.43
N MET A 84 9.54 -0.82 1.00
CA MET A 84 9.16 -0.96 2.40
C MET A 84 10.34 -0.65 3.35
N ALA A 85 11.56 -1.05 3.00
CA ALA A 85 12.75 -0.77 3.80
C ALA A 85 13.00 0.75 3.96
N ALA A 86 12.70 1.54 2.93
CA ALA A 86 12.78 3.00 3.01
C ALA A 86 11.53 3.63 3.64
N ALA A 87 10.34 3.24 3.18
CA ALA A 87 9.10 3.90 3.55
C ALA A 87 8.64 3.61 4.98
N LEU A 88 8.86 2.39 5.50
CA LEU A 88 8.40 2.02 6.83
C LEU A 88 9.07 2.81 7.96
N PRO A 89 10.42 2.88 8.08
CA PRO A 89 11.06 3.65 9.15
C PRO A 89 10.78 5.14 9.03
N LEU A 90 10.83 5.69 7.81
CA LEU A 90 10.53 7.11 7.57
C LEU A 90 9.06 7.43 7.89
N GLY A 91 8.14 6.55 7.49
CA GLY A 91 6.71 6.73 7.67
C GLY A 91 6.32 6.67 9.14
N VAL A 92 6.75 5.62 9.86
CA VAL A 92 6.48 5.46 11.29
C VAL A 92 7.17 6.57 12.09
N GLY A 93 8.44 6.88 11.81
CA GLY A 93 9.15 7.94 12.50
C GLY A 93 8.47 9.31 12.34
N THR A 94 8.05 9.64 11.12
CA THR A 94 7.33 10.90 10.85
C THR A 94 5.96 10.92 11.52
N ALA A 95 5.22 9.81 11.47
CA ALA A 95 3.92 9.70 12.15
C ALA A 95 4.03 9.87 13.67
N VAL A 96 5.02 9.24 14.29
CA VAL A 96 5.34 9.39 15.73
C VAL A 96 5.68 10.85 16.05
N PHE A 97 6.53 11.48 15.24
CA PHE A 97 6.88 12.89 15.40
C PHE A 97 5.66 13.81 15.32
N LEU A 98 4.79 13.59 14.33
CA LEU A 98 3.59 14.41 14.11
C LEU A 98 2.48 14.16 15.13
N ALA A 99 2.38 12.95 15.68
CA ALA A 99 1.36 12.57 16.64
C ALA A 99 1.73 12.98 18.07
N GLU A 100 2.98 12.74 18.50
CA GLU A 100 3.38 12.87 19.92
C GLU A 100 4.19 14.15 20.20
N PHE A 101 5.00 14.60 19.25
CA PHE A 101 5.89 15.76 19.46
C PHE A 101 5.35 17.05 18.87
N THR A 102 4.25 16.98 18.12
CA THR A 102 3.70 18.10 17.38
C THR A 102 2.24 18.35 17.76
N PRO A 103 1.96 19.41 18.56
CA PRO A 103 0.60 19.82 18.85
C PRO A 103 -0.22 20.04 17.58
N ILE A 104 -1.53 19.83 17.66
CA ILE A 104 -2.44 20.00 16.52
C ILE A 104 -2.32 21.42 15.93
N GLU A 105 -2.12 22.42 16.79
CA GLU A 105 -2.01 23.83 16.44
C GLU A 105 -0.65 24.24 15.84
N ASN A 106 0.38 23.40 15.99
CA ASN A 106 1.73 23.73 15.50
C ASN A 106 1.71 23.98 13.98
N LEU A 107 2.22 25.15 13.57
CA LEU A 107 2.25 25.57 12.17
C LEU A 107 3.03 24.57 11.30
N PHE A 108 4.20 24.13 11.77
CA PHE A 108 5.03 23.17 11.05
C PHE A 108 4.29 21.84 10.83
N GLY A 109 3.71 21.27 11.88
CA GLY A 109 2.91 20.04 11.79
C GLY A 109 1.74 20.17 10.82
N ARG A 110 1.02 21.29 10.85
CA ARG A 110 -0.07 21.57 9.91
C ARG A 110 0.40 21.70 8.47
N MET A 111 1.59 22.24 8.23
CA MET A 111 2.18 22.31 6.89
C MET A 111 2.56 20.92 6.38
N VAL A 112 3.30 20.14 7.18
CA VAL A 112 3.68 18.76 6.81
C VAL A 112 2.44 17.92 6.50
N ARG A 113 1.43 17.95 7.38
CA ARG A 113 0.15 17.25 7.16
C ARG A 113 -0.51 17.65 5.83
N ARG A 114 -0.59 18.94 5.52
CA ARG A 114 -1.12 19.42 4.23
C ARG A 114 -0.28 18.95 3.05
N SER A 115 1.04 18.97 3.15
CA SER A 115 1.93 18.45 2.11
C SER A 115 1.67 16.97 1.84
N LEU A 116 1.49 16.16 2.89
CA LEU A 116 1.15 14.74 2.74
C LEU A 116 -0.19 14.53 2.03
N ASP A 117 -1.20 15.36 2.31
CA ASP A 117 -2.50 15.28 1.61
C ASP A 117 -2.36 15.64 0.13
N VAL A 118 -1.57 16.67 -0.19
CA VAL A 118 -1.25 17.02 -1.58
C VAL A 118 -0.51 15.87 -2.27
N LEU A 119 0.52 15.31 -1.63
CA LEU A 119 1.28 14.16 -2.14
C LEU A 119 0.41 12.93 -2.41
N ALA A 120 -0.58 12.66 -1.54
CA ALA A 120 -1.51 11.55 -1.73
C ALA A 120 -2.40 11.72 -2.97
N GLY A 121 -2.68 12.97 -3.37
CA GLY A 121 -3.43 13.32 -4.59
C GLY A 121 -2.59 13.38 -5.87
N VAL A 122 -1.26 13.28 -5.78
CA VAL A 122 -0.38 13.36 -6.96
C VAL A 122 -0.53 12.10 -7.84
N PRO A 123 -0.72 12.25 -9.16
CA PRO A 123 -0.76 11.12 -10.10
C PRO A 123 0.54 10.30 -10.10
N SER A 124 0.44 8.98 -10.25
CA SER A 124 1.61 8.09 -10.15
C SER A 124 2.70 8.37 -11.20
N ILE A 125 2.32 8.81 -12.40
CA ILE A 125 3.26 9.21 -13.46
C ILE A 125 4.20 10.34 -13.01
N VAL A 126 3.72 11.27 -12.18
CA VAL A 126 4.53 12.38 -11.67
C VAL A 126 5.60 11.85 -10.72
N PHE A 127 5.27 10.88 -9.87
CA PHE A 127 6.27 10.17 -9.06
C PHE A 127 7.29 9.44 -9.94
N GLY A 128 6.85 8.79 -11.02
CA GLY A 128 7.74 8.15 -12.00
C GLY A 128 8.75 9.10 -12.62
N LEU A 129 8.28 10.25 -13.12
CA LEU A 129 9.13 11.25 -13.74
C LEU A 129 10.06 11.92 -12.72
N PHE A 130 9.58 12.21 -11.51
CA PHE A 130 10.42 12.68 -10.41
C PHE A 130 11.51 11.66 -10.07
N GLY A 131 11.10 10.40 -9.93
CA GLY A 131 12.01 9.30 -9.62
C GLY A 131 13.09 9.13 -10.68
N ASN A 132 12.72 9.23 -11.96
CA ASN A 132 13.67 9.22 -13.06
C ASN A 132 14.68 10.38 -12.95
N ALA A 133 14.16 11.61 -12.84
CA ALA A 133 15.02 12.80 -12.80
C ALA A 133 15.96 12.80 -11.59
N PHE A 134 15.47 12.41 -10.42
CA PHE A 134 16.24 12.46 -9.18
C PHE A 134 17.10 11.21 -8.95
N PHE A 135 16.48 10.02 -8.95
CA PHE A 135 17.18 8.78 -8.64
C PHE A 135 17.99 8.26 -9.83
N CYS A 136 17.40 8.19 -11.02
CA CYS A 136 18.07 7.62 -12.18
C CYS A 136 19.15 8.57 -12.75
N VAL A 137 18.80 9.84 -12.93
CA VAL A 137 19.68 10.83 -13.60
C VAL A 137 20.58 11.55 -12.61
N TYR A 138 20.02 12.29 -11.65
CA TYR A 138 20.82 13.14 -10.75
C TYR A 138 21.76 12.34 -9.84
N LEU A 139 21.27 11.25 -9.24
CA LEU A 139 22.09 10.35 -8.42
C LEU A 139 22.83 9.28 -9.24
N GLY A 140 22.63 9.23 -10.57
CA GLY A 140 23.35 8.34 -11.47
C GLY A 140 23.04 6.84 -11.29
N MET A 141 21.92 6.49 -10.67
CA MET A 141 21.56 5.08 -10.43
C MET A 141 20.95 4.39 -11.65
N GLY A 142 20.67 5.15 -12.73
CA GLY A 142 20.05 4.63 -13.95
C GLY A 142 18.69 3.97 -13.72
N PHE A 143 18.21 3.25 -14.74
CA PHE A 143 17.03 2.41 -14.57
C PHE A 143 17.39 1.19 -13.72
N SER A 144 16.90 1.16 -12.48
CA SER A 144 17.31 0.17 -11.49
C SER A 144 16.21 -0.19 -10.51
N ILE A 145 16.26 -1.42 -9.99
CA ILE A 145 15.40 -1.90 -8.91
C ILE A 145 15.43 -0.94 -7.72
N LEU A 146 16.60 -0.41 -7.37
CA LEU A 146 16.73 0.57 -6.29
C LEU A 146 15.99 1.87 -6.60
N SER A 147 16.18 2.44 -7.80
CA SER A 147 15.48 3.67 -8.21
C SER A 147 13.96 3.49 -8.21
N GLY A 148 13.48 2.35 -8.72
CA GLY A 148 12.06 2.00 -8.70
C GLY A 148 11.52 1.88 -7.27
N GLY A 149 12.19 1.12 -6.42
CA GLY A 149 11.79 0.94 -5.02
C GLY A 149 11.76 2.24 -4.22
N LEU A 150 12.77 3.10 -4.38
CA LEU A 150 12.81 4.42 -3.72
C LEU A 150 11.72 5.36 -4.24
N THR A 151 11.42 5.31 -5.53
CA THR A 151 10.31 6.08 -6.11
C THR A 151 8.97 5.65 -5.53
N LEU A 152 8.72 4.33 -5.45
CA LEU A 152 7.53 3.82 -4.78
C LEU A 152 7.50 4.17 -3.30
N ALA A 153 8.66 4.20 -2.62
CA ALA A 153 8.72 4.61 -1.21
C ALA A 153 8.18 6.03 -1.03
N CYS A 154 8.57 6.99 -1.88
CA CYS A 154 8.02 8.34 -1.87
C CYS A 154 6.51 8.37 -2.10
N MET A 155 5.99 7.52 -2.98
CA MET A 155 4.57 7.45 -3.32
C MET A 155 3.72 6.80 -2.21
N VAL A 156 4.27 5.81 -1.49
CA VAL A 156 3.57 5.10 -0.40
C VAL A 156 3.68 5.86 0.94
N LEU A 157 4.71 6.70 1.10
CA LEU A 157 4.99 7.42 2.34
C LEU A 157 3.77 8.17 2.93
N PRO A 158 2.96 8.92 2.15
CA PRO A 158 1.81 9.64 2.69
C PRO A 158 0.77 8.71 3.32
N ILE A 159 0.55 7.54 2.72
CA ILE A 159 -0.41 6.53 3.20
C ILE A 159 0.07 5.96 4.54
N LEU A 160 1.35 5.58 4.61
CA LEU A 160 1.95 5.06 5.82
C LEU A 160 1.94 6.08 6.97
N ILE A 161 2.32 7.34 6.68
CA ILE A 161 2.36 8.39 7.70
C ILE A 161 0.95 8.67 8.22
N ARG A 162 -0.03 8.87 7.34
CA ARG A 162 -1.40 9.21 7.73
C ARG A 162 -2.05 8.12 8.57
N SER A 163 -2.01 6.89 8.09
CA SER A 163 -2.62 5.75 8.78
C SER A 163 -1.97 5.50 10.16
N THR A 164 -0.65 5.67 10.26
CA THR A 164 0.07 5.52 11.54
C THR A 164 -0.19 6.70 12.49
N GLU A 165 -0.25 7.93 11.98
CA GLU A 165 -0.54 9.13 12.77
C GLU A 165 -1.97 9.08 13.35
N GLU A 166 -2.94 8.67 12.53
CA GLU A 166 -4.33 8.46 12.95
C GLU A 166 -4.43 7.34 13.99
N GLY A 167 -3.73 6.22 13.79
CA GLY A 167 -3.62 5.15 14.77
C GLY A 167 -3.11 5.66 16.13
N LEU A 168 -2.01 6.40 16.16
CA LEU A 168 -1.43 6.96 17.39
C LEU A 168 -2.36 7.97 18.09
N ARG A 169 -3.10 8.76 17.30
CA ARG A 169 -4.05 9.73 17.84
C ARG A 169 -5.34 9.11 18.36
N SER A 170 -5.73 7.95 17.83
CA SER A 170 -6.90 7.22 18.30
C SER A 170 -6.73 6.65 19.72
N VAL A 171 -5.47 6.51 20.18
CA VAL A 171 -5.17 6.02 21.54
C VAL A 171 -5.61 7.06 22.58
N PRO A 172 -6.50 6.70 23.54
CA PRO A 172 -7.02 7.62 24.54
C PRO A 172 -5.92 8.32 25.34
N HIS A 173 -6.15 9.58 25.71
CA HIS A 173 -5.17 10.38 26.44
C HIS A 173 -4.86 9.83 27.84
N GLU A 174 -5.79 9.08 28.43
CA GLU A 174 -5.65 8.41 29.73
C GLU A 174 -4.43 7.50 29.82
N TYR A 175 -4.06 6.82 28.72
CA TYR A 175 -2.85 5.99 28.67
C TYR A 175 -1.58 6.81 28.92
N ARG A 176 -1.53 8.05 28.42
CA ARG A 176 -0.39 8.96 28.59
C ARG A 176 -0.35 9.51 30.03
N LEU A 177 -1.50 9.89 30.56
CA LEU A 177 -1.62 10.39 31.94
C LEU A 177 -1.29 9.30 32.96
N GLY A 178 -1.81 8.09 32.78
CA GLY A 178 -1.53 6.95 33.65
C GLY A 178 -0.05 6.57 33.65
N ALA A 179 0.59 6.53 32.48
CA ALA A 179 2.02 6.27 32.40
C ALA A 179 2.87 7.37 33.09
N ALA A 180 2.48 8.64 32.94
CA ALA A 180 3.13 9.74 33.63
C ALA A 180 2.96 9.68 35.16
N ALA A 181 1.77 9.30 35.65
CA ALA A 181 1.49 9.12 37.07
C ALA A 181 2.32 7.99 37.70
N LEU A 182 2.64 6.96 36.93
CA LEU A 182 3.54 5.87 37.33
C LEU A 182 5.03 6.21 37.18
N GLY A 183 5.37 7.43 36.77
CA GLY A 183 6.76 7.86 36.56
C GLY A 183 7.45 7.21 35.35
N ILE A 184 6.68 6.66 34.40
CA ILE A 184 7.22 6.01 33.20
C ILE A 184 7.73 7.08 32.23
N SER A 185 8.94 6.89 31.69
CA SER A 185 9.54 7.83 30.75
C SER A 185 8.72 7.95 29.45
N ARG A 186 8.69 9.14 28.84
CA ARG A 186 7.95 9.38 27.57
C ARG A 186 8.34 8.40 26.46
N THR A 187 9.64 8.09 26.34
CA THR A 187 10.15 7.13 25.36
C THR A 187 9.66 5.71 25.66
N THR A 188 9.66 5.31 26.94
CA THR A 188 9.13 4.01 27.34
C THR A 188 7.64 3.92 27.06
N THR A 189 6.86 4.94 27.42
CA THR A 189 5.42 5.04 27.12
C THR A 189 5.16 4.94 25.62
N LEU A 190 5.94 5.66 24.81
CA LEU A 190 5.79 5.63 23.36
C LEU A 190 6.05 4.24 22.78
N ILE A 191 7.17 3.62 23.15
CA ILE A 191 7.60 2.33 22.57
C ILE A 191 6.78 1.15 23.08
N HIS A 192 6.42 1.15 24.36
CA HIS A 192 5.82 -0.02 25.02
C HIS A 192 4.30 0.09 25.21
N LEU A 193 3.72 1.29 25.12
CA LEU A 193 2.28 1.50 25.31
C LEU A 193 1.62 2.04 24.04
N LEU A 194 2.08 3.19 23.53
CA LEU A 194 1.41 3.89 22.43
C LEU A 194 1.60 3.21 21.07
N LEU A 195 2.83 2.84 20.71
CA LEU A 195 3.10 2.15 19.43
C LEU A 195 2.36 0.81 19.33
N PRO A 196 2.35 -0.07 20.36
CA PRO A 196 1.52 -1.26 20.36
C PRO A 196 0.02 -0.94 20.24
N ALA A 197 -0.49 0.02 20.99
CA ALA A 197 -1.91 0.40 20.89
C ALA A 197 -2.30 0.96 19.50
N ALA A 198 -1.36 1.60 18.79
CA ALA A 198 -1.56 2.15 17.45
C ALA A 198 -1.34 1.14 16.30
N MET A 199 -0.99 -0.11 16.60
CA MET A 199 -0.69 -1.13 15.58
C MET A 199 -1.79 -1.34 14.53
N PRO A 200 -3.10 -1.29 14.85
CA PRO A 200 -4.14 -1.39 13.82
C PRO A 200 -3.98 -0.33 12.71
N GLY A 201 -3.65 0.92 13.09
CA GLY A 201 -3.39 2.00 12.14
C GLY A 201 -2.13 1.75 11.29
N LEU A 202 -1.06 1.21 11.89
CA LEU A 202 0.14 0.83 11.16
C LEU A 202 -0.13 -0.32 10.16
N ILE A 203 -0.89 -1.34 10.57
CA ILE A 203 -1.24 -2.49 9.71
C ILE A 203 -2.04 -2.04 8.51
N VAL A 204 -3.04 -1.15 8.71
CA VAL A 204 -3.82 -0.58 7.60
C VAL A 204 -2.91 0.16 6.63
N GLY A 205 -2.02 1.01 7.12
CA GLY A 205 -1.07 1.74 6.29
C GLY A 205 -0.14 0.82 5.51
N LEU A 206 0.34 -0.25 6.15
CA LEU A 206 1.21 -1.25 5.54
C LEU A 206 0.51 -2.02 4.42
N VAL A 207 -0.69 -2.54 4.68
CA VAL A 207 -1.47 -3.31 3.69
C VAL A 207 -1.85 -2.44 2.50
N LEU A 208 -2.32 -1.21 2.73
CA LEU A 208 -2.65 -0.26 1.65
C LEU A 208 -1.40 0.15 0.87
N GLY A 209 -0.28 0.37 1.56
CA GLY A 209 1.00 0.72 0.95
C GLY A 209 1.56 -0.38 0.05
N ILE A 210 1.58 -1.62 0.54
CA ILE A 210 2.01 -2.80 -0.24
C ILE A 210 1.11 -3.00 -1.45
N GLY A 211 -0.21 -2.90 -1.27
CA GLY A 211 -1.16 -3.00 -2.38
C GLY A 211 -0.92 -1.96 -3.46
N ARG A 212 -0.71 -0.70 -3.07
CA ARG A 212 -0.40 0.39 -4.01
C ARG A 212 0.94 0.18 -4.72
N ALA A 213 1.98 -0.26 -4.00
CA ALA A 213 3.29 -0.51 -4.59
C ALA A 213 3.28 -1.68 -5.59
N LEU A 214 2.61 -2.79 -5.24
CA LEU A 214 2.52 -3.96 -6.11
C LEU A 214 1.69 -3.69 -7.37
N ALA A 215 0.66 -2.86 -7.29
CA ALA A 215 -0.18 -2.49 -8.42
C ALA A 215 0.39 -1.34 -9.28
N GLU A 216 1.61 -0.88 -9.02
CA GLU A 216 2.16 0.28 -9.74
C GLU A 216 2.88 -0.13 -11.05
N THR A 217 2.52 0.56 -12.13
CA THR A 217 3.11 0.37 -13.47
C THR A 217 3.76 1.65 -13.97
N ALA A 218 3.03 2.78 -13.91
CA ALA A 218 3.46 4.02 -14.54
C ALA A 218 4.75 4.55 -13.91
N ALA A 219 4.87 4.56 -12.58
CA ALA A 219 6.08 5.04 -11.92
C ALA A 219 7.30 4.16 -12.23
N LEU A 220 7.10 2.85 -12.31
CA LEU A 220 8.17 1.86 -12.48
C LEU A 220 8.70 1.80 -13.91
N ILE A 221 7.88 2.08 -14.92
CA ILE A 221 8.31 2.20 -16.32
C ILE A 221 9.43 3.23 -16.47
N PHE A 222 9.34 4.35 -15.76
CA PHE A 222 10.35 5.42 -15.82
C PHE A 222 11.51 5.22 -14.84
N THR A 223 11.50 4.19 -13.99
CA THR A 223 12.48 4.08 -12.90
C THR A 223 13.13 2.69 -12.77
N SER A 224 12.36 1.61 -12.64
CA SER A 224 12.94 0.26 -12.59
C SER A 224 13.26 -0.32 -13.97
N GLY A 225 12.51 0.09 -14.99
CA GLY A 225 12.70 -0.31 -16.39
C GLY A 225 12.05 -1.65 -16.77
N TYR A 226 12.46 -2.19 -17.92
CA TYR A 226 11.77 -3.29 -18.63
C TYR A 226 12.54 -4.61 -18.68
N VAL A 227 13.74 -4.66 -18.12
CA VAL A 227 14.62 -5.84 -18.22
C VAL A 227 14.02 -7.04 -17.49
N ASP A 228 13.85 -8.14 -18.21
CA ASP A 228 13.13 -9.35 -17.79
C ASP A 228 14.04 -10.55 -17.48
N ARG A 229 15.37 -10.37 -17.56
CA ARG A 229 16.37 -11.35 -17.08
C ARG A 229 16.47 -11.35 -15.56
N MET A 230 17.05 -12.41 -15.01
CA MET A 230 17.34 -12.48 -13.57
C MET A 230 18.24 -11.30 -13.15
N PRO A 231 17.83 -10.49 -12.16
CA PRO A 231 18.66 -9.40 -11.66
C PRO A 231 19.84 -9.97 -10.87
N SER A 232 21.05 -9.43 -11.10
CA SER A 232 22.24 -9.80 -10.31
C SER A 232 22.50 -8.81 -9.17
N SER A 233 21.97 -7.59 -9.28
CA SER A 233 22.17 -6.51 -8.31
C SER A 233 20.92 -5.63 -8.18
N LEU A 234 20.84 -4.82 -7.12
CA LEU A 234 19.78 -3.80 -6.98
C LEU A 234 19.94 -2.61 -7.94
N MET A 235 21.13 -2.46 -8.55
CA MET A 235 21.41 -1.45 -9.58
C MET A 235 20.99 -1.92 -10.98
N ASP A 236 20.64 -3.19 -11.14
CA ASP A 236 20.14 -3.70 -12.41
C ASP A 236 18.71 -3.19 -12.64
N SER A 237 18.39 -2.92 -13.90
CA SER A 237 17.00 -2.75 -14.32
C SER A 237 16.23 -4.04 -14.06
N GLY A 238 15.03 -3.88 -13.51
CA GLY A 238 14.16 -5.00 -13.17
C GLY A 238 12.73 -4.68 -13.54
N ARG A 239 12.12 -5.60 -14.28
CA ARG A 239 10.72 -5.55 -14.66
C ARG A 239 9.82 -6.02 -13.52
N SER A 240 8.82 -5.22 -13.15
CA SER A 240 7.79 -5.66 -12.20
C SER A 240 6.70 -6.49 -12.89
N LEU A 241 5.97 -7.30 -12.12
CA LEU A 241 4.83 -8.07 -12.62
C LEU A 241 3.77 -7.16 -13.27
N SER A 242 3.53 -5.97 -12.71
CA SER A 242 2.56 -5.01 -13.25
C SER A 242 2.99 -4.46 -14.62
N ILE A 243 4.30 -4.19 -14.82
CA ILE A 243 4.86 -3.85 -16.14
C ILE A 243 4.79 -5.05 -17.09
N HIS A 244 4.99 -6.26 -16.59
CA HIS A 244 4.90 -7.47 -17.41
C HIS A 244 3.49 -7.72 -17.94
N ILE A 245 2.48 -7.64 -17.08
CA ILE A 245 1.07 -7.78 -17.46
C ILE A 245 0.69 -6.71 -18.49
N PHE A 246 1.05 -5.44 -18.23
CA PHE A 246 0.77 -4.33 -19.13
C PHE A 246 1.34 -4.56 -20.54
N ASP A 247 2.60 -4.97 -20.62
CA ASP A 247 3.26 -5.15 -21.91
C ASP A 247 2.78 -6.38 -22.67
N LEU A 248 2.53 -7.49 -21.97
CA LEU A 248 1.96 -8.68 -22.59
C LEU A 248 0.58 -8.40 -23.18
N SER A 249 -0.25 -7.62 -22.47
CA SER A 249 -1.60 -7.29 -22.91
C SER A 249 -1.62 -6.22 -24.01
N MET A 250 -0.73 -5.22 -23.95
CA MET A 250 -0.82 -4.05 -24.83
C MET A 250 0.15 -4.08 -26.01
N ASN A 251 1.33 -4.68 -25.84
CA ASN A 251 2.42 -4.58 -26.82
C ASN A 251 2.79 -5.93 -27.46
N VAL A 252 2.37 -7.05 -26.87
CA VAL A 252 2.72 -8.40 -27.36
C VAL A 252 1.47 -9.11 -27.90
N ALA A 253 1.32 -9.13 -29.23
CA ALA A 253 0.26 -9.90 -29.87
C ALA A 253 0.34 -11.39 -29.47
N GLY A 254 -0.77 -11.93 -28.95
CA GLY A 254 -0.85 -13.30 -28.42
C GLY A 254 -0.26 -13.49 -27.02
N GLY A 255 0.03 -12.40 -26.29
CA GLY A 255 0.54 -12.44 -24.91
C GLY A 255 -0.54 -12.64 -23.84
N ASP A 256 -1.83 -12.50 -24.19
CA ASP A 256 -2.96 -12.51 -23.25
C ASP A 256 -2.99 -13.71 -22.30
N PRO A 257 -2.76 -14.98 -22.74
CA PRO A 257 -2.80 -16.12 -21.82
C PRO A 257 -1.77 -16.00 -20.68
N ASN A 258 -0.55 -15.55 -21.00
CA ASN A 258 0.49 -15.35 -19.98
C ASN A 258 0.26 -14.07 -19.17
N ALA A 259 -0.43 -13.07 -19.73
CA ALA A 259 -0.86 -11.88 -18.99
C ALA A 259 -1.88 -12.26 -17.90
N TYR A 260 -2.88 -13.08 -18.24
CA TYR A 260 -3.84 -13.62 -17.28
C TYR A 260 -3.17 -14.44 -16.17
N ALA A 261 -2.24 -15.33 -16.54
CA ALA A 261 -1.47 -16.11 -15.57
C ALA A 261 -0.62 -15.22 -14.64
N SER A 262 0.05 -14.21 -15.21
CA SER A 262 0.86 -13.25 -14.44
C SER A 262 0.00 -12.39 -13.50
N ALA A 263 -1.19 -11.97 -13.95
CA ALA A 263 -2.15 -11.24 -13.12
C ALA A 263 -2.66 -12.08 -11.96
N LEU A 264 -2.96 -13.36 -12.20
CA LEU A 264 -3.33 -14.31 -11.16
C LEU A 264 -2.21 -14.46 -10.12
N ILE A 265 -0.95 -14.60 -10.56
CA ILE A 265 0.20 -14.65 -9.65
C ILE A 265 0.38 -13.35 -8.87
N LEU A 266 0.21 -12.19 -9.49
CA LEU A 266 0.27 -10.90 -8.79
C LEU A 266 -0.79 -10.82 -7.67
N ILE A 267 -2.02 -11.26 -7.93
CA ILE A 267 -3.11 -11.29 -6.94
C ILE A 267 -2.78 -12.26 -5.80
N ILE A 268 -2.34 -13.47 -6.10
CA ILE A 268 -1.93 -14.46 -5.09
C ILE A 268 -0.79 -13.88 -4.24
N MET A 269 0.22 -13.30 -4.88
CA MET A 269 1.36 -12.70 -4.21
C MET A 269 0.93 -11.54 -3.31
N LEU A 270 0.03 -10.66 -3.78
CA LEU A 270 -0.54 -9.58 -2.98
C LEU A 270 -1.22 -10.10 -1.72
N ILE A 271 -2.08 -11.12 -1.84
CA ILE A 271 -2.79 -11.71 -0.71
C ILE A 271 -1.80 -12.32 0.28
N VAL A 272 -0.85 -13.14 -0.21
CA VAL A 272 0.14 -13.79 0.63
C VAL A 272 0.99 -12.77 1.39
N ILE A 273 1.52 -11.76 0.69
CA ILE A 273 2.34 -10.72 1.31
C ILE A 273 1.54 -9.93 2.34
N ASN A 274 0.30 -9.54 2.04
CA ASN A 274 -0.54 -8.80 2.98
C ASN A 274 -0.89 -9.61 4.22
N VAL A 275 -1.22 -10.91 4.06
CA VAL A 275 -1.48 -11.81 5.19
C VAL A 275 -0.22 -11.95 6.05
N VAL A 276 0.93 -12.20 5.45
CA VAL A 276 2.21 -12.33 6.17
C VAL A 276 2.58 -11.02 6.87
N ALA A 277 2.44 -9.88 6.20
CA ALA A 277 2.72 -8.57 6.75
C ALA A 277 1.81 -8.24 7.94
N SER A 278 0.49 -8.42 7.77
CA SER A 278 -0.50 -8.21 8.82
C SER A 278 -0.28 -9.15 10.01
N TRP A 279 0.01 -10.43 9.75
CA TRP A 279 0.27 -11.42 10.79
C TRP A 279 1.57 -11.12 11.56
N THR A 280 2.62 -10.72 10.87
CA THR A 280 3.90 -10.35 11.50
C THR A 280 3.73 -9.13 12.40
N ALA A 281 3.01 -8.11 11.91
CA ALA A 281 2.68 -6.93 12.67
C ALA A 281 1.78 -7.23 13.89
N SER A 282 0.72 -8.05 13.73
CA SER A 282 -0.16 -8.42 14.83
C SER A 282 0.50 -9.35 15.86
N ARG A 283 1.42 -10.21 15.44
CA ARG A 283 2.20 -11.02 16.39
C ARG A 283 3.14 -10.17 17.23
N TRP A 284 3.63 -9.06 16.68
CA TRP A 284 4.41 -8.07 17.43
C TRP A 284 3.57 -7.40 18.53
N LEU A 285 2.27 -7.17 18.29
CA LEU A 285 1.30 -6.69 19.28
C LEU A 285 1.14 -7.66 20.46
N HIS A 286 0.93 -8.95 20.19
CA HIS A 286 0.70 -9.94 21.25
C HIS A 286 1.90 -10.14 22.18
N ARG A 287 3.13 -10.05 21.65
CA ARG A 287 4.34 -10.24 22.48
C ARG A 287 4.59 -9.10 23.47
N ARG A 288 4.00 -7.92 23.29
CA ARG A 288 4.23 -6.76 24.15
C ARG A 288 3.17 -6.56 25.23
N ILE A 289 1.94 -7.01 24.99
CA ILE A 289 0.81 -6.86 25.94
C ILE A 289 0.85 -7.91 27.07
N PHE A 290 1.39 -9.10 26.81
CA PHE A 290 1.37 -10.24 27.75
C PHE A 290 2.68 -10.49 28.51
N THR A 291 3.68 -9.61 28.40
CA THR A 291 4.96 -9.72 29.15
C THR A 291 5.10 -8.68 30.25
N ILE A 292 3.99 -8.18 30.78
CA ILE A 292 3.94 -7.30 31.96
C ILE A 292 3.12 -8.01 33.03
#